data_AF-A0A353P578-F1
#
_entry.id   AF-A0A353P578-F1
#
_cell.length_a   1.000
_cell.length_b   1.000
_cell.length_c   1.000
_cell.angle_alpha   90.00
_cell.angle_beta   90.00
_cell.angle_gamma   90.00
#
_symmetry.space_group_name_H-M   'P 1'
#
loop_
_entity.id
_entity.type
_entity.pdbx_description
1 polymer ?
#
loop_
_entity_poly.entity_id
_entity_poly.type
_entity_poly.pdbx_seq_one_letter_code
_entity_poly.pdbx_strand_id
1 'polypeptide(L)'
;MKNCIQKKPMLRFSPTAWAKLLFMRDMTHNEVGGFGITKPDDLLFVTDFALVKQKVTSISVSFDDEAISGFFEDQVAAGRKPHEFARHWIHTHPGASPEPSLTDERTFERVFGSSDWAVMAIIAQDGNIYARLRFNTGPGGEVKIPVYVDYDCEFAGSDTDLWIQQYKANVFVDEILKDKSEKLILNDKPLADLPPLKSSGSFSLLTSDDLIAEVDKMDPVERQLFIDELAVRSDFWEQEDEVLYG
;
A
#
# COMPACT_ATOMS: atom_id res chain seq x y z
N MET A 1 27.00 -26.75 21.55
CA MET A 1 25.62 -26.32 21.29
C MET A 1 25.70 -24.91 20.72
N LYS A 2 25.39 -24.72 19.43
CA LYS A 2 25.35 -23.38 18.82
C LYS A 2 24.13 -22.67 19.41
N ASN A 3 24.35 -21.58 20.13
CA ASN A 3 23.26 -20.68 20.54
C ASN A 3 22.59 -20.17 19.26
N CYS A 4 21.45 -20.75 18.87
CA CYS A 4 20.52 -20.09 17.98
C CYS A 4 19.92 -18.94 18.77
N ILE A 5 20.59 -17.78 18.74
CA ILE A 5 19.93 -16.51 19.06
C ILE A 5 18.78 -16.44 18.06
N GLN A 6 17.54 -16.65 18.53
CA GLN A 6 16.36 -16.40 17.73
C GLN A 6 16.35 -14.90 17.39
N LYS A 7 16.91 -14.56 16.23
CA LYS A 7 16.77 -13.22 15.66
C LYS A 7 15.29 -13.02 15.40
N LYS A 8 14.69 -12.03 16.08
CA LYS A 8 13.34 -11.58 15.74
C LYS A 8 13.33 -11.19 14.25
N PRO A 9 12.24 -11.47 13.52
CA PRO A 9 12.13 -11.02 12.13
C PRO A 9 12.18 -9.50 12.08
N MET A 10 12.96 -8.97 11.13
CA MET A 10 13.19 -7.54 10.93
C MET A 10 13.21 -7.28 9.43
N LEU A 11 12.48 -6.28 8.97
CA LEU A 11 12.53 -5.84 7.57
C LEU A 11 13.75 -4.94 7.42
N ARG A 12 14.66 -5.28 6.52
CA ARG A 12 15.87 -4.50 6.24
C ARG A 12 15.84 -3.97 4.83
N PHE A 13 16.37 -2.77 4.65
CA PHE A 13 16.56 -2.14 3.36
C PHE A 13 18.04 -1.91 3.09
N SER A 14 18.46 -2.09 1.84
CA SER A 14 19.73 -1.52 1.38
C SER A 14 19.65 0.01 1.44
N PRO A 15 20.77 0.72 1.67
CA PRO A 15 20.77 2.17 1.68
C PRO A 15 20.23 2.77 0.38
N THR A 16 20.53 2.16 -0.76
CA THR A 16 20.03 2.58 -2.07
C THR A 16 18.51 2.40 -2.20
N ALA A 17 17.96 1.25 -1.78
CA ALA A 17 16.52 1.01 -1.80
C ALA A 17 15.76 1.97 -0.90
N TRP A 18 16.31 2.21 0.30
CA TRP A 18 15.76 3.17 1.26
C TRP A 18 15.77 4.59 0.69
N ALA A 19 16.90 5.02 0.13
CA ALA A 19 17.03 6.34 -0.50
C ALA A 19 16.05 6.51 -1.68
N LYS A 20 15.91 5.50 -2.54
CA LYS A 20 14.96 5.51 -3.65
C LYS A 20 13.52 5.62 -3.14
N LEU A 21 13.13 4.84 -2.13
CA LEU A 21 11.80 4.89 -1.53
C LEU A 21 11.47 6.28 -0.97
N LEU A 22 12.38 6.87 -0.17
CA LEU A 22 12.21 8.22 0.36
C LEU A 22 12.16 9.28 -0.75
N PHE A 23 12.98 9.12 -1.80
CA PHE A 23 12.94 9.99 -2.95
C PHE A 23 11.56 9.95 -3.62
N MET A 24 11.04 8.76 -3.92
CA MET A 24 9.72 8.61 -4.56
C MET A 24 8.60 9.18 -3.68
N ARG A 25 8.66 8.96 -2.36
CA ARG A 25 7.71 9.54 -1.38
C ARG A 25 7.64 11.05 -1.48
N ASP A 26 8.81 11.71 -1.57
CA ASP A 26 8.91 13.17 -1.45
C ASP A 26 8.79 13.90 -2.81
N MET A 27 8.57 13.18 -3.91
CA MET A 27 8.36 13.76 -5.24
C MET A 27 7.06 14.56 -5.35
N THR A 28 5.98 14.12 -4.68
CA THR A 28 4.70 14.84 -4.62
C THR A 28 4.06 14.67 -3.24
N HIS A 29 2.90 15.28 -3.01
CA HIS A 29 2.14 15.13 -1.77
C HIS A 29 1.09 14.00 -1.83
N ASN A 30 1.32 13.02 -2.70
CA ASN A 30 0.45 11.86 -2.88
C ASN A 30 1.05 10.61 -2.25
N GLU A 31 0.22 9.60 -2.02
CA GLU A 31 0.70 8.25 -1.76
C GLU A 31 1.48 7.70 -2.95
N VAL A 32 2.41 6.81 -2.67
CA VAL A 32 3.18 6.06 -3.67
C VAL A 32 3.31 4.64 -3.16
N GLY A 33 2.93 3.68 -3.99
CA GLY A 33 3.02 2.24 -3.70
C GLY A 33 4.01 1.53 -4.60
N GLY A 34 4.51 0.39 -4.17
CA GLY A 34 5.36 -0.47 -4.98
C GLY A 34 5.73 -1.77 -4.29
N PHE A 35 6.67 -2.47 -4.91
CA PHE A 35 7.12 -3.79 -4.46
C PHE A 35 8.56 -3.76 -3.99
N GLY A 36 8.84 -4.44 -2.87
CA GLY A 36 10.22 -4.69 -2.43
C GLY A 36 10.83 -5.89 -3.14
N ILE A 37 11.97 -5.68 -3.80
CA ILE A 37 12.79 -6.76 -4.39
C ILE A 37 13.88 -7.15 -3.39
N THR A 38 13.97 -8.43 -3.04
CA THR A 38 14.87 -8.95 -2.02
C THR A 38 15.98 -9.84 -2.58
N LYS A 39 16.90 -10.26 -1.72
CA LYS A 39 17.87 -11.30 -2.05
C LYS A 39 17.23 -12.70 -1.92
N PRO A 40 17.63 -13.67 -2.76
CA PRO A 40 17.10 -15.04 -2.72
C PRO A 40 17.39 -15.78 -1.40
N ASP A 41 18.48 -15.44 -0.73
CA ASP A 41 18.93 -16.05 0.53
C ASP A 41 18.46 -15.29 1.77
N ASP A 42 17.83 -14.13 1.59
CA ASP A 42 17.44 -13.23 2.67
C ASP A 42 16.17 -12.46 2.29
N LEU A 43 15.04 -13.15 2.42
CA LEU A 43 13.74 -12.66 1.94
C LEU A 43 13.17 -11.49 2.76
N LEU A 44 13.81 -11.07 3.85
CA LEU A 44 13.44 -9.84 4.58
C LEU A 44 14.45 -8.71 4.35
N PHE A 45 15.38 -8.87 3.40
CA PHE A 45 16.33 -7.83 3.00
C PHE A 45 15.99 -7.29 1.61
N VAL A 46 15.32 -6.15 1.59
CA VAL A 46 14.93 -5.40 0.39
C VAL A 46 16.14 -4.67 -0.19
N THR A 47 16.48 -4.98 -1.42
CA THR A 47 17.62 -4.45 -2.17
C THR A 47 17.24 -3.41 -3.21
N ASP A 48 15.99 -3.41 -3.68
CA ASP A 48 15.43 -2.38 -4.54
C ASP A 48 13.93 -2.19 -4.26
N PHE A 49 13.41 -1.00 -4.56
CA PHE A 49 12.00 -0.66 -4.54
C PHE A 49 11.51 -0.51 -5.98
N ALA A 50 10.64 -1.41 -6.41
CA ALA A 50 10.04 -1.41 -7.74
C ALA A 50 8.75 -0.60 -7.75
N LEU A 51 8.75 0.46 -8.54
CA LEU A 51 7.58 1.30 -8.79
C LEU A 51 6.84 0.74 -10.00
N VAL A 52 5.56 0.45 -9.84
CA VAL A 52 4.68 -0.03 -10.91
C VAL A 52 3.68 1.07 -11.25
N LYS A 53 3.19 1.08 -12.50
CA LYS A 53 2.18 2.03 -12.96
C LYS A 53 0.97 2.02 -12.02
N GLN A 54 0.56 3.21 -11.60
CA GLN A 54 -0.41 3.43 -10.54
C GLN A 54 -1.10 4.79 -10.68
N LYS A 55 -2.36 4.83 -10.23
CA LYS A 55 -3.09 6.06 -9.97
C LYS A 55 -3.04 6.36 -8.48
N VAL A 56 -2.74 7.60 -8.13
CA VAL A 56 -2.53 8.02 -6.74
C VAL A 56 -3.34 9.25 -6.37
N THR A 57 -3.63 9.34 -5.08
CA THR A 57 -4.18 10.52 -4.41
C THR A 57 -3.40 10.77 -3.13
N SER A 58 -3.78 11.76 -2.33
CA SER A 58 -3.18 11.99 -1.01
C SER A 58 -3.49 10.90 0.03
N ILE A 59 -4.41 9.97 -0.25
CA ILE A 59 -4.90 8.96 0.72
C ILE A 59 -5.12 7.57 0.11
N SER A 60 -4.73 7.37 -1.16
CA SER A 60 -4.90 6.09 -1.82
C SER A 60 -3.93 5.87 -2.98
N VAL A 61 -3.59 4.60 -3.19
CA VAL A 61 -2.89 4.09 -4.36
C VAL A 61 -3.69 2.96 -5.01
N SER A 62 -3.75 2.95 -6.34
CA SER A 62 -4.32 1.85 -7.13
C SER A 62 -3.37 1.48 -8.26
N PHE A 63 -2.94 0.23 -8.31
CA PHE A 63 -2.04 -0.27 -9.34
C PHE A 63 -2.77 -0.63 -10.63
N ASP A 64 -2.02 -0.54 -11.72
CA ASP A 64 -2.39 -1.03 -13.06
C ASP A 64 -2.11 -2.53 -13.17
N ASP A 65 -3.17 -3.31 -13.42
CA ASP A 65 -3.11 -4.78 -13.42
C ASP A 65 -2.23 -5.33 -14.55
N GLU A 66 -2.25 -4.68 -15.73
CA GLU A 66 -1.35 -5.03 -16.84
C GLU A 66 0.10 -4.73 -16.49
N ALA A 67 0.36 -3.58 -15.85
CA ALA A 67 1.69 -3.22 -15.40
C ALA A 67 2.21 -4.13 -14.29
N ILE A 68 1.34 -4.63 -13.39
CA ILE A 68 1.70 -5.67 -12.43
C ILE A 68 2.09 -6.95 -13.17
N SER A 69 1.28 -7.38 -14.14
CA SER A 69 1.57 -8.58 -14.94
C SER A 69 2.92 -8.47 -15.65
N GLY A 70 3.16 -7.36 -16.35
CA GLY A 70 4.43 -7.08 -17.02
C GLY A 70 5.62 -7.05 -16.05
N PHE A 71 5.46 -6.40 -14.89
CA PHE A 71 6.48 -6.43 -13.83
C PHE A 71 6.80 -7.87 -13.41
N PHE A 72 5.80 -8.73 -13.22
CA PHE A 72 6.00 -10.11 -12.79
C PHE A 72 6.73 -10.93 -13.86
N GLU A 73 6.36 -10.75 -15.12
CA GLU A 73 7.04 -11.37 -16.27
C GLU A 73 8.50 -10.93 -16.36
N ASP A 74 8.78 -9.64 -16.22
CA ASP A 74 10.14 -9.09 -16.22
C ASP A 74 11.00 -9.66 -15.09
N GLN A 75 10.43 -9.79 -13.88
CA GLN A 75 11.16 -10.36 -12.74
C GLN A 75 11.46 -11.85 -12.95
N VAL A 76 10.52 -12.61 -13.51
CA VAL A 76 10.72 -14.02 -13.84
C VAL A 76 11.75 -14.19 -14.96
N ALA A 77 11.70 -13.34 -16.00
CA ALA A 77 12.69 -13.31 -17.07
C ALA A 77 14.09 -12.97 -16.55
N ALA A 78 14.19 -12.12 -15.53
CA ALA A 78 15.42 -11.83 -14.80
C ALA A 78 15.89 -12.98 -13.86
N GLY A 79 15.16 -14.10 -13.83
CA GLY A 79 15.52 -15.30 -13.06
C GLY A 79 15.11 -15.26 -11.59
N ARG A 80 14.32 -14.28 -11.16
CA ARG A 80 13.83 -14.19 -9.78
C ARG A 80 12.59 -15.05 -9.56
N LYS A 81 12.42 -15.53 -8.35
CA LYS A 81 11.24 -16.27 -7.91
C LYS A 81 10.22 -15.31 -7.29
N PRO A 82 8.91 -15.63 -7.32
CA PRO A 82 7.86 -14.76 -6.78
C PRO A 82 8.10 -14.32 -5.33
N HIS A 83 8.71 -15.16 -4.49
CA HIS A 83 9.01 -14.79 -3.11
C HIS A 83 10.06 -13.67 -2.94
N GLU A 84 10.83 -13.37 -3.99
CA GLU A 84 11.84 -12.32 -4.01
C GLU A 84 11.27 -10.95 -4.36
N PHE A 85 10.11 -10.87 -5.04
CA PHE A 85 9.59 -9.58 -5.54
C PHE A 85 8.10 -9.36 -5.33
N ALA A 86 7.30 -10.41 -5.14
CA ALA A 86 5.83 -10.34 -5.05
C ALA A 86 5.31 -10.51 -3.61
N ARG A 87 6.15 -10.30 -2.59
CA ARG A 87 5.81 -10.53 -1.17
C ARG A 87 5.91 -9.30 -0.28
N HIS A 88 6.48 -8.22 -0.78
CA HIS A 88 6.66 -6.98 -0.02
C HIS A 88 5.86 -5.90 -0.71
N TRP A 89 4.70 -5.58 -0.14
CA TRP A 89 3.97 -4.37 -0.53
C TRP A 89 4.45 -3.22 0.36
N ILE A 90 4.96 -2.18 -0.28
CA ILE A 90 5.50 -1.01 0.40
C ILE A 90 4.78 0.21 -0.17
N HIS A 91 4.16 1.00 0.70
CA HIS A 91 3.55 2.26 0.28
C HIS A 91 3.84 3.38 1.27
N THR A 92 3.50 4.61 0.88
CA THR A 92 3.83 5.80 1.65
C THR A 92 2.58 6.59 1.96
N HIS A 93 2.50 7.16 3.16
CA HIS A 93 1.44 8.10 3.54
C HIS A 93 1.99 9.53 3.59
N PRO A 94 1.32 10.50 2.93
CA PRO A 94 1.51 11.91 3.22
C PRO A 94 1.25 12.20 4.70
N GLY A 95 2.05 13.09 5.31
CA GLY A 95 1.92 13.44 6.73
C GLY A 95 2.62 12.47 7.69
N ALA A 96 2.04 12.27 8.87
CA ALA A 96 2.75 11.75 10.04
C ALA A 96 2.36 10.34 10.50
N SER A 97 1.29 9.75 9.95
CA SER A 97 0.77 8.46 10.42
C SER A 97 1.13 7.33 9.46
N PRO A 98 1.95 6.35 9.89
CA PRO A 98 2.22 5.15 9.10
C PRO A 98 1.23 4.01 9.39
N GLU A 99 0.21 4.19 10.24
CA GLU A 99 -0.72 3.10 10.53
C GLU A 99 -1.63 2.80 9.32
N PRO A 100 -1.88 1.52 9.02
CA PRO A 100 -2.69 1.13 7.87
C PRO A 100 -4.14 1.59 8.01
N SER A 101 -4.70 2.07 6.92
CA SER A 101 -6.13 2.37 6.78
C SER A 101 -6.93 1.09 6.51
N LEU A 102 -8.26 1.19 6.61
CA LEU A 102 -9.17 0.12 6.19
C LEU A 102 -9.00 -0.26 4.70
N THR A 103 -8.61 0.69 3.87
CA THR A 103 -8.34 0.45 2.44
C THR A 103 -7.07 -0.35 2.26
N ASP A 104 -6.03 -0.08 3.05
CA ASP A 104 -4.78 -0.83 3.03
C ASP A 104 -5.01 -2.27 3.46
N GLU A 105 -5.75 -2.47 4.55
CA GLU A 105 -6.09 -3.80 5.06
C GLU A 105 -6.84 -4.64 4.02
N ARG A 106 -7.87 -4.07 3.39
CA ARG A 106 -8.65 -4.76 2.34
C ARG A 106 -7.80 -5.07 1.11
N THR A 107 -6.93 -4.14 0.70
CA THR A 107 -6.04 -4.34 -0.44
C THR A 107 -5.04 -5.45 -0.15
N PHE A 108 -4.46 -5.45 1.05
CA PHE A 108 -3.52 -6.48 1.47
C PHE A 108 -4.15 -7.85 1.57
N GLU A 109 -5.35 -7.97 2.15
CA GLU A 109 -6.10 -9.23 2.17
C GLU A 109 -6.41 -9.72 0.76
N ARG A 110 -6.92 -8.84 -0.11
CA ARG A 110 -7.31 -9.21 -1.49
C ARG A 110 -6.11 -9.68 -2.32
N VAL A 111 -4.98 -8.99 -2.23
CA VAL A 111 -3.82 -9.23 -3.11
C VAL A 111 -2.88 -10.29 -2.52
N PHE A 112 -2.67 -10.28 -1.20
CA PHE A 112 -1.68 -11.12 -0.54
C PHE A 112 -2.28 -12.16 0.42
N GLY A 113 -3.59 -12.15 0.66
CA GLY A 113 -4.24 -13.04 1.64
C GLY A 113 -4.11 -14.53 1.33
N SER A 114 -3.88 -14.90 0.07
CA SER A 114 -3.61 -16.29 -0.35
C SER A 114 -2.13 -16.70 -0.28
N SER A 115 -1.22 -15.77 0.00
CA SER A 115 0.23 -16.03 0.02
C SER A 115 0.64 -16.76 1.30
N ASP A 116 1.63 -17.65 1.25
CA ASP A 116 2.15 -18.31 2.47
C ASP A 116 2.64 -17.31 3.52
N TRP A 117 3.17 -16.18 3.05
CA TRP A 117 3.54 -15.03 3.85
C TRP A 117 3.58 -13.78 2.97
N ALA A 118 3.45 -12.60 3.58
CA ALA A 118 3.64 -11.32 2.92
C ALA A 118 3.95 -10.23 3.96
N VAL A 119 4.58 -9.16 3.51
CA VAL A 119 4.91 -7.98 4.31
C VAL A 119 4.19 -6.77 3.74
N MET A 120 3.53 -6.03 4.64
CA MET A 120 3.10 -4.66 4.40
C MET A 120 4.08 -3.74 5.13
N ALA A 121 4.60 -2.73 4.45
CA ALA A 121 5.36 -1.65 5.09
C ALA A 121 4.84 -0.29 4.63
N ILE A 122 4.67 0.62 5.59
CA ILE A 122 4.16 1.97 5.36
C ILE A 122 5.15 2.97 5.92
N ILE A 123 5.55 3.93 5.08
CA ILE A 123 6.51 4.98 5.45
C ILE A 123 5.77 6.31 5.39
N ALA A 124 5.59 6.96 6.54
CA ALA A 124 5.04 8.30 6.62
C ALA A 124 6.09 9.34 6.20
N GLN A 125 5.64 10.53 5.79
CA GLN A 125 6.51 11.61 5.34
C GLN A 125 7.45 12.13 6.43
N ASP A 126 7.03 12.12 7.70
CA ASP A 126 7.84 12.50 8.85
C ASP A 126 8.88 11.44 9.27
N GLY A 127 8.92 10.30 8.57
CA GLY A 127 9.84 9.21 8.83
C GLY A 127 9.35 8.18 9.84
N ASN A 128 8.11 8.28 10.33
CA ASN A 128 7.49 7.19 11.09
C ASN A 128 7.22 5.99 10.16
N ILE A 129 7.37 4.78 10.70
CA ILE A 129 7.34 3.55 9.91
C ILE A 129 6.47 2.51 10.59
N TYR A 130 5.65 1.83 9.79
CA TYR A 130 4.93 0.62 10.14
C TYR A 130 5.42 -0.52 9.26
N ALA A 131 5.62 -1.70 9.84
CA ALA A 131 5.75 -2.92 9.05
C ALA A 131 5.12 -4.10 9.78
N ARG A 132 4.43 -4.94 9.02
CA ARG A 132 3.78 -6.17 9.52
C ARG A 132 4.08 -7.32 8.58
N LEU A 133 4.55 -8.41 9.17
CA LEU A 133 4.66 -9.70 8.51
C LEU A 133 3.41 -10.51 8.82
N ARG A 134 2.70 -10.94 7.78
CA ARG A 134 1.64 -11.93 7.85
C ARG A 134 2.17 -13.26 7.32
N PHE A 135 1.77 -14.35 7.94
CA PHE A 135 2.04 -15.70 7.48
C PHE A 135 0.76 -16.54 7.60
N ASN A 136 0.54 -17.40 6.61
CA ASN A 136 -0.62 -18.29 6.53
C ASN A 136 -0.22 -19.77 6.72
N THR A 137 1.08 -20.05 6.93
CA THR A 137 1.54 -21.40 7.27
C THR A 137 1.17 -21.79 8.70
N GLY A 138 0.56 -22.96 8.88
CA GLY A 138 0.13 -23.45 10.20
C GLY A 138 -1.16 -22.77 10.67
N PRO A 139 -1.30 -22.34 11.94
CA PRO A 139 -2.47 -21.59 12.39
C PRO A 139 -2.54 -20.18 11.76
N GLY A 140 -1.51 -19.78 11.01
CA GLY A 140 -1.34 -18.43 10.50
C GLY A 140 -1.06 -17.42 11.62
N GLY A 141 -0.89 -16.17 11.24
CA GLY A 141 -0.74 -15.06 12.17
C GLY A 141 -0.11 -13.84 11.54
N GLU A 142 -0.03 -12.79 12.35
CA GLU A 142 0.60 -11.54 11.99
C GLU A 142 1.46 -11.02 13.14
N VAL A 143 2.55 -10.33 12.79
CA VAL A 143 3.46 -9.73 13.75
C VAL A 143 4.01 -8.41 13.21
N LYS A 144 3.93 -7.35 14.03
CA LYS A 144 4.64 -6.10 13.73
C LYS A 144 6.15 -6.36 13.82
N ILE A 145 6.87 -6.03 12.75
CA ILE A 145 8.32 -6.20 12.66
C ILE A 145 8.99 -4.83 12.56
N PRO A 146 10.15 -4.64 13.19
CA PRO A 146 10.86 -3.37 13.08
C PRO A 146 11.55 -3.25 11.71
N VAL A 147 11.77 -2.01 11.27
CA VAL A 147 12.40 -1.67 10.00
C VAL A 147 13.78 -1.05 10.24
N TYR A 148 14.78 -1.46 9.46
CA TYR A 148 16.15 -0.95 9.55
C TYR A 148 16.77 -0.74 8.16
N VAL A 149 17.72 0.19 8.09
CA VAL A 149 18.61 0.35 6.94
C VAL A 149 19.92 -0.35 7.27
N ASP A 150 20.33 -1.28 6.40
CA ASP A 150 21.51 -2.12 6.59
C ASP A 150 22.72 -1.52 5.87
N TYR A 151 23.56 -0.77 6.60
CA TYR A 151 24.76 -0.14 6.06
C TYR A 151 25.99 -1.07 6.02
N ASP A 152 25.86 -2.34 6.44
CA ASP A 152 26.95 -3.32 6.42
C ASP A 152 27.09 -4.02 5.04
N CYS A 153 26.40 -3.52 4.02
CA CYS A 153 26.47 -4.02 2.65
C CYS A 153 27.05 -2.97 1.69
N GLU A 154 27.55 -3.41 0.53
CA GLU A 154 27.87 -2.48 -0.55
C GLU A 154 26.58 -1.89 -1.13
N PHE A 155 26.58 -0.59 -1.39
CA PHE A 155 25.42 0.14 -1.91
C PHE A 155 25.84 1.19 -2.92
N ALA A 156 24.99 1.41 -3.92
CA ALA A 156 25.18 2.44 -4.93
C ALA A 156 24.69 3.81 -4.40
N GLY A 157 25.24 4.88 -4.96
CA GLY A 157 24.70 6.23 -4.74
C GLY A 157 23.31 6.41 -5.38
N SER A 158 22.71 7.56 -5.14
CA SER A 158 21.41 7.91 -5.71
C SER A 158 21.51 8.14 -7.22
N ASP A 159 20.55 7.62 -7.98
CA ASP A 159 20.38 7.88 -9.42
C ASP A 159 19.11 8.71 -9.64
N THR A 160 19.23 10.01 -9.40
CA THR A 160 18.08 10.93 -9.39
C THR A 160 17.42 11.03 -10.76
N ASP A 161 18.20 11.02 -11.84
CA ASP A 161 17.66 11.16 -13.20
C ASP A 161 16.80 9.94 -13.57
N LEU A 162 17.29 8.74 -13.28
CA LEU A 162 16.52 7.52 -13.46
C LEU A 162 15.27 7.50 -12.58
N TRP A 163 15.38 7.90 -11.32
CA TRP A 163 14.24 7.88 -10.38
C TRP A 163 13.15 8.87 -10.79
N ILE A 164 13.51 10.05 -11.29
CA ILE A 164 12.54 11.02 -11.82
C ILE A 164 11.82 10.46 -13.05
N GLN A 165 12.54 9.79 -13.95
CA GLN A 165 11.95 9.15 -15.13
C GLN A 165 10.99 8.03 -14.73
N GLN A 166 11.40 7.16 -13.79
CA GLN A 166 10.55 6.10 -13.25
C GLN A 166 9.29 6.65 -12.61
N TYR A 167 9.40 7.72 -11.81
CA TYR A 167 8.25 8.35 -11.18
C TYR A 167 7.25 8.86 -12.21
N LYS A 168 7.72 9.65 -13.18
CA LYS A 168 6.85 10.23 -14.23
C LYS A 168 6.19 9.18 -15.12
N ALA A 169 6.87 8.06 -15.36
CA ALA A 169 6.34 6.98 -16.19
C ALA A 169 5.26 6.14 -15.47
N ASN A 170 5.29 6.10 -14.13
CA ASN A 170 4.48 5.17 -13.36
C ASN A 170 3.45 5.83 -12.45
N VAL A 171 3.62 7.07 -12.03
CA VAL A 171 2.74 7.71 -11.04
C VAL A 171 1.86 8.75 -11.70
N PHE A 172 0.56 8.49 -11.72
CA PHE A 172 -0.44 9.38 -12.31
C PHE A 172 -1.38 9.86 -11.21
N VAL A 173 -1.59 11.17 -11.12
CA VAL A 173 -2.55 11.74 -10.16
C VAL A 173 -3.96 11.55 -10.72
N ASP A 174 -4.84 10.95 -9.94
CA ASP A 174 -6.25 10.88 -10.30
C ASP A 174 -6.94 12.21 -9.95
N GLU A 175 -7.17 13.05 -10.96
CA GLU A 175 -7.79 14.37 -10.77
C GLU A 175 -9.24 14.28 -10.26
N ILE A 176 -9.98 13.20 -10.58
CA ILE A 176 -11.37 13.00 -10.14
C ILE A 176 -11.41 12.66 -8.65
N LEU A 177 -10.44 11.87 -8.17
CA LEU A 177 -10.32 11.55 -6.75
C LEU A 177 -9.69 12.69 -5.95
N LYS A 178 -8.78 13.47 -6.54
CA LYS A 178 -8.19 14.66 -5.93
C LYS A 178 -9.24 15.71 -5.55
N ASP A 179 -10.20 15.97 -6.45
CA ASP A 179 -11.32 16.88 -6.18
C ASP A 179 -12.23 16.38 -5.04
N LYS A 180 -12.34 15.06 -4.83
CA LYS A 180 -13.11 14.46 -3.75
C LYS A 180 -12.33 14.51 -2.42
N SER A 181 -11.02 14.23 -2.42
CA SER A 181 -10.19 14.30 -1.21
C SER A 181 -10.04 15.73 -0.71
N GLU A 182 -9.86 16.71 -1.59
CA GLU A 182 -9.76 18.12 -1.21
C GLU A 182 -11.08 18.65 -0.61
N LYS A 183 -12.24 18.22 -1.12
CA LYS A 183 -13.55 18.56 -0.55
C LYS A 183 -13.80 17.93 0.83
N LEU A 184 -13.26 16.75 1.09
CA LEU A 184 -13.33 16.11 2.42
C LEU A 184 -12.45 16.85 3.43
N ILE A 185 -11.25 17.27 3.03
CA ILE A 185 -10.31 18.03 3.88
C ILE A 185 -10.87 19.43 4.21
N LEU A 186 -11.54 20.10 3.26
CA LEU A 186 -12.13 21.42 3.46
C LEU A 186 -13.38 21.43 4.36
N ASN A 187 -14.01 20.27 4.58
CA ASN A 187 -15.21 20.16 5.41
C ASN A 187 -14.90 19.94 6.91
N ASP A 188 -13.63 19.86 7.31
CA ASP A 188 -13.21 19.96 8.71
C ASP A 188 -13.40 21.41 9.20
N LYS A 189 -14.65 21.75 9.55
CA LYS A 189 -14.96 22.96 10.32
C LYS A 189 -14.25 22.89 11.68
N PRO A 190 -13.82 24.04 12.25
CA PRO A 190 -13.18 24.06 13.56
C PRO A 190 -14.08 23.42 14.63
N LEU A 191 -13.46 22.57 15.46
CA LEU A 191 -14.03 21.88 16.60
C LEU A 191 -14.41 22.86 17.73
N ALA A 192 -15.34 23.78 17.48
CA ALA A 192 -15.76 24.79 18.46
C ALA A 192 -17.27 24.83 18.74
N ASP A 193 -18.14 24.26 17.90
CA ASP A 193 -19.61 24.41 18.07
C ASP A 193 -20.43 23.11 17.92
N LEU A 194 -19.82 21.93 18.05
CA LEU A 194 -20.60 20.67 18.09
C LEU A 194 -21.04 20.34 19.53
N PRO A 195 -22.34 20.00 19.76
CA PRO A 195 -22.83 19.59 21.06
C PRO A 195 -22.13 18.29 21.51
N PRO A 196 -22.00 18.04 22.82
CA PRO A 196 -21.17 16.95 23.33
C PRO A 196 -21.70 15.60 22.86
N LEU A 197 -20.86 14.85 22.14
CA LEU A 197 -21.15 13.50 21.71
C LEU A 197 -21.30 12.61 22.95
N LYS A 198 -22.53 12.16 23.21
CA LYS A 198 -22.80 11.15 24.23
C LYS A 198 -22.18 9.83 23.78
N SER A 199 -21.42 9.21 24.67
CA SER A 199 -20.76 7.93 24.45
C SER A 199 -21.76 6.79 24.28
N SER A 200 -21.58 5.99 23.22
CA SER A 200 -21.91 4.56 23.11
C SER A 200 -21.85 4.19 21.61
N GLY A 201 -21.12 3.20 21.10
CA GLY A 201 -20.28 2.15 21.66
C GLY A 201 -19.59 1.43 20.50
N SER A 202 -18.55 0.66 20.84
CA SER A 202 -17.73 -0.22 20.00
C SER A 202 -18.48 -0.91 18.83
N PHE A 203 -18.07 -0.65 17.58
CA PHE A 203 -18.52 -1.42 16.40
C PHE A 203 -17.55 -2.57 16.02
N SER A 204 -16.68 -2.98 16.94
CA SER A 204 -15.59 -3.92 16.63
C SER A 204 -15.99 -5.40 16.64
N LEU A 205 -17.27 -5.78 16.72
CA LEU A 205 -17.68 -7.19 16.87
C LEU A 205 -19.02 -7.54 16.20
N LEU A 206 -19.23 -7.19 14.93
CA LEU A 206 -20.50 -7.52 14.25
C LEU A 206 -20.30 -8.46 13.07
N THR A 207 -21.19 -9.45 12.97
CA THR A 207 -21.18 -10.53 11.97
C THR A 207 -21.86 -10.06 10.67
N SER A 208 -21.74 -10.83 9.58
CA SER A 208 -22.25 -10.44 8.25
C SER A 208 -23.75 -10.08 8.22
N ASP A 209 -24.57 -10.66 9.11
CA ASP A 209 -26.00 -10.34 9.22
C ASP A 209 -26.27 -9.01 9.93
N ASP A 210 -25.38 -8.59 10.83
CA ASP A 210 -25.48 -7.31 11.56
C ASP A 210 -25.13 -6.12 10.65
N LEU A 211 -24.22 -6.32 9.67
CA LEU A 211 -23.90 -5.30 8.67
C LEU A 211 -25.09 -5.00 7.75
N ILE A 212 -25.88 -6.01 7.38
CA ILE A 212 -27.08 -5.83 6.56
C ILE A 212 -28.14 -5.03 7.31
N ALA A 213 -28.34 -5.34 8.60
CA ALA A 213 -29.27 -4.61 9.45
C ALA A 213 -28.85 -3.15 9.71
N GLU A 214 -27.54 -2.86 9.69
CA GLU A 214 -27.02 -1.49 9.85
C GLU A 214 -27.16 -0.68 8.56
N VAL A 215 -26.88 -1.30 7.41
CA VAL A 215 -27.12 -0.71 6.08
C VAL A 215 -28.61 -0.39 5.89
N ASP A 216 -29.51 -1.22 6.43
CA ASP A 216 -30.96 -0.97 6.40
C ASP A 216 -31.43 0.21 7.27
N LYS A 217 -30.59 0.65 8.22
CA LYS A 217 -30.83 1.85 9.03
C LYS A 217 -30.17 3.11 8.46
N MET A 218 -29.29 2.98 7.46
CA MET A 218 -28.67 4.13 6.78
C MET A 218 -29.70 4.86 5.92
N ASP A 219 -29.53 6.18 5.82
CA ASP A 219 -30.33 7.02 4.94
C ASP A 219 -30.27 6.48 3.49
N PRO A 220 -31.37 6.50 2.71
CA PRO A 220 -31.41 5.91 1.38
C PRO A 220 -30.32 6.42 0.43
N VAL A 221 -29.85 7.66 0.62
CA VAL A 221 -28.78 8.25 -0.20
C VAL A 221 -27.41 7.71 0.22
N GLU A 222 -27.15 7.56 1.53
CA GLU A 222 -25.90 6.99 2.04
C GLU A 222 -25.76 5.50 1.70
N ARG A 223 -26.88 4.77 1.74
CA ARG A 223 -26.92 3.37 1.29
C ARG A 223 -26.57 3.24 -0.18
N GLN A 224 -27.14 4.10 -1.03
CA GLN A 224 -26.86 4.08 -2.46
C GLN A 224 -25.40 4.41 -2.75
N LEU A 225 -24.80 5.37 -2.04
CA LEU A 225 -23.37 5.71 -2.16
C LEU A 225 -22.45 4.55 -1.74
N PHE A 226 -22.80 3.82 -0.68
CA PHE A 226 -22.04 2.66 -0.23
C PHE A 226 -22.14 1.46 -1.22
N ILE A 227 -23.33 1.24 -1.79
CA ILE A 227 -23.55 0.21 -2.83
C ILE A 227 -22.83 0.58 -4.13
N ASP A 228 -22.88 1.85 -4.54
CA ASP A 228 -22.22 2.37 -5.74
C ASP A 228 -20.69 2.33 -5.60
N GLU A 229 -20.15 2.61 -4.41
CA GLU A 229 -18.70 2.51 -4.12
C GLU A 229 -18.17 1.08 -4.27
N LEU A 230 -18.99 0.07 -3.95
CA LEU A 230 -18.64 -1.34 -4.14
C LEU A 230 -18.81 -1.80 -5.59
N ALA A 231 -19.76 -1.23 -6.33
CA ALA A 231 -20.04 -1.57 -7.72
C ALA A 231 -18.95 -1.09 -8.70
N VAL A 232 -18.30 0.05 -8.44
CA VAL A 232 -17.34 0.62 -9.41
C VAL A 232 -16.05 -0.22 -9.49
N ARG A 233 -15.73 -1.04 -8.47
CA ARG A 233 -14.46 -1.80 -8.40
C ARG A 233 -14.22 -2.84 -9.51
N SER A 234 -15.21 -3.23 -10.31
CA SER A 234 -15.02 -4.17 -11.44
C SER A 234 -14.69 -3.49 -12.77
N ASP A 235 -15.09 -2.25 -12.99
CA ASP A 235 -15.13 -1.65 -14.34
C ASP A 235 -13.93 -0.72 -14.62
N PHE A 236 -12.99 -0.61 -13.67
CA PHE A 236 -11.92 0.41 -13.68
C PHE A 236 -10.80 0.21 -14.72
N TRP A 237 -10.73 -0.96 -15.36
CA TRP A 237 -9.82 -1.24 -16.47
C TRP A 237 -10.54 -1.45 -17.81
N GLU A 238 -11.88 -1.54 -17.80
CA GLU A 238 -12.68 -1.64 -19.02
C GLU A 238 -13.00 -0.24 -19.56
N GLN A 239 -11.98 0.41 -20.12
CA GLN A 239 -12.19 1.35 -21.21
C GLN A 239 -11.05 1.14 -22.22
N GLU A 240 -11.17 0.02 -22.94
CA GLU A 240 -10.42 -0.27 -24.16
C GLU A 240 -10.63 0.85 -25.19
N ASP A 241 -9.52 1.39 -25.68
CA ASP A 241 -9.23 1.56 -27.10
C ASP A 241 -10.43 1.71 -28.05
N GLU A 242 -10.98 2.92 -28.17
CA GLU A 242 -11.61 3.32 -29.43
C GLU A 242 -10.51 3.57 -30.47
N VAL A 243 -10.07 2.48 -31.09
CA VAL A 243 -9.29 2.50 -32.31
C VAL A 243 -10.12 3.17 -33.40
N LEU A 244 -9.74 4.40 -33.76
CA LEU A 244 -10.25 5.15 -34.90
C LEU A 244 -9.93 4.38 -36.20
N TYR A 245 -10.88 3.56 -36.67
CA TYR A 245 -10.98 3.13 -38.06
C TYR A 245 -12.26 3.69 -38.66
N GLY A 246 -12.10 4.69 -39.53
CA GLY A 246 -13.18 5.31 -40.31
C GLY A 246 -12.75 6.63 -40.92
#